data_AF-A0A3M1FME1-F1
#
_entry.id   AF-A0A3M1FME1-F1
#
_cell.length_a   1.000
_cell.length_b   1.000
_cell.length_c   1.000
_cell.angle_alpha   90.00
_cell.angle_beta   90.00
_cell.angle_gamma   90.00
#
_symmetry.space_group_name_H-M   'P 1'
#
loop_
_entity.id
_entity.type
_entity.pdbx_description
1 polymer ?
#
loop_
_entity_poly.entity_id
_entity_poly.type
_entity_poly.pdbx_seq_one_letter_code
_entity_poly.pdbx_strand_id
1 'polypeptide(L)'
;MASFWIGTFMAGKVDSLGDESIQTKFIMLGLPAIPLESIYCLKDTVRRVVGIPIGLYPRSVAAAYLRWWFGGGALVMIYMGLSSGRGDLLAYGMLAGVTAVSTIWLGRLTPRERKRRQILASVVGIGAPPRWLPAGIVYETKPKLEKAWKQSRYGEYHEDWRSVSVRSVPNGLLPLLFCLALYQGERQFADKVWEVIEERMEE
;
A
#
# COMPACT_ATOMS: atom_id res chain seq x y z
N MET A 1 11.11 26.78 -30.12
CA MET A 1 9.93 25.89 -30.05
C MET A 1 10.00 25.15 -28.72
N ALA A 2 9.00 25.29 -27.86
CA ALA A 2 8.92 24.48 -26.65
C ALA A 2 8.59 23.04 -27.06
N SER A 3 9.56 22.14 -26.97
CA SER A 3 9.35 20.70 -27.14
C SER A 3 8.50 20.19 -25.98
N PHE A 4 7.24 19.84 -26.25
CA PHE A 4 6.37 19.18 -25.29
C PHE A 4 6.89 17.77 -25.04
N TRP A 5 7.42 17.51 -23.84
CA TRP A 5 7.77 16.17 -23.40
C TRP A 5 6.48 15.45 -22.99
N ILE A 6 5.96 14.60 -23.89
CA ILE A 6 4.89 13.65 -23.57
C ILE A 6 5.55 12.38 -23.06
N GLY A 7 5.34 12.07 -21.80
CA GLY A 7 5.91 10.87 -21.17
C GLY A 7 5.06 10.42 -20.00
N THR A 8 5.17 9.13 -19.68
CA THR A 8 4.60 8.58 -18.45
C THR A 8 5.70 8.24 -17.46
N PHE A 9 5.43 8.47 -16.18
CA PHE A 9 6.37 8.17 -15.12
C PHE A 9 5.63 7.74 -13.85
N MET A 10 6.34 7.02 -12.97
CA MET A 10 5.79 6.52 -11.71
C MET A 10 6.20 7.47 -10.58
N ALA A 11 5.25 7.82 -9.72
CA ALA A 11 5.50 8.68 -8.57
C ALA A 11 4.55 8.36 -7.41
N GLY A 12 4.75 9.06 -6.29
CA GLY A 12 3.84 8.92 -5.15
C GLY A 12 3.96 7.59 -4.41
N LYS A 13 5.18 7.02 -4.32
CA LYS A 13 5.42 5.81 -3.54
C LYS A 13 4.93 5.97 -2.10
N VAL A 14 4.02 5.10 -1.70
CA VAL A 14 3.41 5.02 -0.36
C VAL A 14 3.23 3.56 0.06
N ASP A 15 2.89 3.37 1.33
CA ASP A 15 2.43 2.08 1.85
C ASP A 15 3.43 0.93 1.67
N SER A 16 4.72 1.20 1.87
CA SER A 16 5.78 0.23 1.59
C SER A 16 5.85 -0.91 2.63
N LEU A 17 5.90 -2.15 2.13
CA LEU A 17 6.03 -3.38 2.90
C LEU A 17 7.08 -4.30 2.25
N GLY A 18 8.31 -4.30 2.77
CA GLY A 18 9.41 -5.00 2.11
C GLY A 18 9.65 -4.42 0.71
N ASP A 19 9.62 -5.28 -0.31
CA ASP A 19 9.73 -4.90 -1.72
C ASP A 19 8.39 -4.43 -2.33
N GLU A 20 7.28 -4.59 -1.60
CA GLU A 20 5.95 -4.18 -2.06
C GLU A 20 5.68 -2.69 -1.76
N SER A 21 4.97 -2.01 -2.67
CA SER A 21 4.52 -0.62 -2.44
C SER A 21 3.41 -0.21 -3.38
N ILE A 22 2.73 0.91 -3.10
CA ILE A 22 1.78 1.51 -4.04
C ILE A 22 2.42 2.73 -4.70
N GLN A 23 2.35 2.80 -6.02
CA GLN A 23 2.80 3.93 -6.81
C GLN A 23 1.73 4.33 -7.82
N THR A 24 1.71 5.58 -8.25
CA THR A 24 0.78 6.07 -9.26
C THR A 24 1.53 6.42 -10.53
N LYS A 25 1.00 5.98 -11.66
CA LYS A 25 1.46 6.33 -12.99
C LYS A 25 0.84 7.66 -13.39
N PHE A 26 1.67 8.59 -13.81
CA PHE A 26 1.25 9.89 -14.29
C PHE A 26 1.65 10.09 -15.74
N ILE A 27 0.86 10.87 -16.47
CA ILE A 27 1.23 11.42 -17.76
C ILE A 27 1.61 12.89 -17.60
N MET A 28 2.74 13.29 -18.17
CA MET A 28 3.18 14.68 -18.21
C MET A 28 2.79 15.31 -19.56
N LEU A 29 2.01 16.39 -19.52
CA LEU A 29 1.61 17.19 -20.68
C LEU A 29 1.91 18.66 -20.39
N GLY A 30 3.18 19.06 -20.53
CA GLY A 30 3.63 20.44 -20.25
C GLY A 30 3.69 20.79 -18.75
N LEU A 31 2.57 20.67 -18.03
CA LEU A 31 2.30 20.75 -16.57
C LEU A 31 0.81 21.16 -16.43
N PRO A 32 0.00 20.61 -15.48
CA PRO A 32 0.31 19.59 -14.46
C PRO A 32 0.19 18.15 -14.94
N ALA A 33 0.86 17.22 -14.25
CA ALA A 33 0.78 15.80 -14.55
C ALA A 33 -0.57 15.22 -14.11
N ILE A 34 -1.19 14.40 -14.97
CA ILE A 34 -2.51 13.78 -14.72
C ILE A 34 -2.30 12.33 -14.26
N PRO A 35 -2.91 11.88 -13.17
CA PRO A 35 -2.82 10.50 -12.73
C PRO A 35 -3.63 9.60 -13.67
N LEU A 36 -3.04 8.49 -14.11
CA LEU A 36 -3.70 7.53 -14.99
C LEU A 36 -4.23 6.33 -14.21
N GLU A 37 -3.35 5.65 -13.48
CA GLU A 37 -3.64 4.43 -12.74
C GLU A 37 -2.68 4.30 -11.57
N SER A 38 -3.06 3.56 -10.53
CA SER A 38 -2.15 3.16 -9.47
C SER A 38 -1.73 1.71 -9.66
N ILE A 39 -0.53 1.37 -9.23
CA ILE A 39 0.05 0.04 -9.36
C ILE A 39 0.49 -0.43 -7.98
N TYR A 40 0.00 -1.60 -7.58
CA TYR A 40 0.56 -2.33 -6.45
C TYR A 40 1.82 -3.04 -6.91
N CYS A 41 2.97 -2.45 -6.62
CA CYS A 41 4.29 -2.95 -7.00
C CYS A 41 4.61 -4.16 -6.14
N LEU A 42 4.92 -5.31 -6.76
CA LEU A 42 5.35 -6.54 -6.07
C LEU A 42 6.88 -6.61 -5.96
N LYS A 43 7.58 -6.00 -6.91
CA LYS A 43 9.02 -5.86 -6.90
C LYS A 43 9.41 -4.52 -7.50
N ASP A 44 10.13 -3.72 -6.75
CA ASP A 44 10.67 -2.45 -7.22
C ASP A 44 12.06 -2.69 -7.82
N THR A 45 12.16 -2.75 -9.14
CA THR A 45 13.46 -2.79 -9.84
C THR A 45 13.66 -1.47 -10.55
N VAL A 46 14.88 -0.91 -10.47
CA VAL A 46 15.29 0.43 -10.97
C VAL A 46 14.81 0.79 -12.38
N ARG A 47 14.47 -0.20 -13.23
CA ARG A 47 14.04 0.02 -14.62
C ARG A 47 12.67 -0.56 -15.00
N ARG A 48 12.03 -1.37 -14.14
CA ARG A 48 10.70 -1.93 -14.41
C ARG A 48 9.95 -2.13 -13.11
N VAL A 49 8.78 -1.50 -13.04
CA VAL A 49 7.79 -1.79 -12.01
C VAL A 49 7.02 -3.03 -12.45
N VAL A 50 7.19 -4.14 -11.74
CA VAL A 50 6.33 -5.32 -11.87
C VAL A 50 5.27 -5.21 -10.78
N GLY A 51 4.01 -5.13 -11.18
CA GLY A 51 2.93 -4.93 -10.24
C GLY A 51 1.57 -5.20 -10.83
N ILE A 52 0.57 -5.14 -9.95
CA ILE A 52 -0.83 -5.36 -10.28
C ILE A 52 -1.48 -3.99 -10.44
N PRO A 53 -2.13 -3.69 -11.58
CA PRO A 53 -2.88 -2.45 -11.72
C PRO A 53 -4.04 -2.43 -10.73
N ILE A 54 -4.18 -1.32 -10.02
CA ILE A 54 -5.24 -1.08 -9.04
C ILE A 54 -5.94 0.24 -9.37
N GLY A 55 -7.15 0.42 -8.82
CA GLY A 55 -7.84 1.71 -8.93
C GLY A 55 -6.99 2.84 -8.35
N LEU A 56 -7.19 4.07 -8.85
CA LEU A 56 -6.47 5.25 -8.39
C LEU A 56 -6.47 5.34 -6.86
N TYR A 57 -5.27 5.42 -6.28
CA TYR A 57 -5.07 5.42 -4.85
C TYR A 57 -4.80 6.85 -4.36
N PRO A 58 -5.80 7.54 -3.74
CA PRO A 58 -5.71 8.98 -3.48
C PRO A 58 -4.51 9.39 -2.65
N ARG A 59 -4.11 8.55 -1.68
CA ARG A 59 -2.93 8.80 -0.84
C ARG A 59 -1.62 8.82 -1.65
N SER A 60 -1.49 7.94 -2.64
CA SER A 60 -0.34 7.92 -3.55
C SER A 60 -0.33 9.16 -4.45
N VAL A 61 -1.50 9.51 -5.00
CA VAL A 61 -1.68 10.71 -5.84
C VAL A 61 -1.30 11.98 -5.07
N ALA A 62 -1.87 12.14 -3.87
CA ALA A 62 -1.59 13.29 -3.01
C ALA A 62 -0.11 13.34 -2.62
N ALA A 63 0.50 12.20 -2.27
CA ALA A 63 1.93 12.14 -1.97
C ALA A 63 2.79 12.57 -3.17
N ALA A 64 2.42 12.22 -4.40
CA ALA A 64 3.13 12.68 -5.60
C ALA A 64 3.02 14.20 -5.76
N TYR A 65 1.80 14.75 -5.72
CA TYR A 65 1.60 16.18 -5.89
C TYR A 65 2.29 17.02 -4.80
N LEU A 66 2.17 16.61 -3.54
CA LEU A 66 2.82 17.32 -2.44
C LEU A 66 4.33 17.32 -2.62
N ARG A 67 4.94 16.19 -2.98
CA ARG A 67 6.39 16.11 -3.23
C ARG A 67 6.82 16.93 -4.44
N TRP A 68 6.03 17.03 -5.50
CA TRP A 68 6.36 17.90 -6.64
C TRP A 68 6.24 19.38 -6.33
N TRP A 69 5.13 19.80 -5.70
CA TRP A 69 4.92 21.22 -5.40
C TRP A 69 5.87 21.71 -4.32
N PHE A 70 6.02 20.96 -3.22
CA PHE A 70 6.95 21.34 -2.15
C PHE A 70 8.41 21.11 -2.56
N GLY A 71 8.73 19.99 -3.21
CA GLY A 71 10.09 19.73 -3.68
C GLY A 71 10.53 20.71 -4.77
N GLY A 72 9.69 20.95 -5.78
CA GLY A 72 9.95 21.93 -6.83
C GLY A 72 10.00 23.35 -6.29
N GLY A 73 9.05 23.72 -5.42
CA GLY A 73 9.03 25.02 -4.75
C GLY A 73 10.29 25.25 -3.90
N ALA A 74 10.75 24.23 -3.17
CA ALA A 74 11.98 24.31 -2.38
C ALA A 74 13.19 24.60 -3.28
N LEU A 75 13.31 23.90 -4.41
CA LEU A 75 14.41 24.10 -5.35
C LEU A 75 14.41 25.51 -5.95
N VAL A 76 13.24 26.01 -6.38
CA VAL A 76 13.12 27.38 -6.92
C VAL A 76 13.51 28.42 -5.85
N MET A 77 13.03 28.24 -4.63
CA MET A 77 13.34 29.16 -3.53
C MET A 77 14.82 29.14 -3.16
N ILE A 78 15.45 27.97 -3.06
CA ILE A 78 16.89 27.82 -2.83
C ILE A 78 17.67 28.53 -3.94
N TYR A 79 17.30 28.32 -5.20
CA TYR A 79 17.94 28.96 -6.35
C TYR A 79 17.84 30.49 -6.28
N MET A 80 16.64 31.04 -6.01
CA MET A 80 16.44 32.49 -5.86
C MET A 80 17.23 33.06 -4.68
N GLY A 81 17.29 32.35 -3.56
CA GLY A 81 18.05 32.75 -2.38
C GLY A 81 19.55 32.84 -2.63
N LEU A 82 20.11 31.85 -3.32
CA LEU A 82 21.51 31.84 -3.72
C LEU A 82 21.83 33.00 -4.69
N SER A 83 20.92 33.32 -5.62
CA SER A 83 21.15 34.39 -6.61
C SER A 83 21.03 35.82 -6.06
N SER A 84 20.24 36.03 -5.00
CA SER A 84 19.87 37.37 -4.52
C SER A 84 20.67 37.84 -3.30
N GLY A 85 21.47 36.96 -2.68
CA GLY A 85 22.27 37.28 -1.48
C GLY A 85 21.45 37.63 -0.23
N ARG A 86 20.11 37.62 -0.34
CA ARG A 86 19.13 37.89 0.72
C ARG A 86 18.32 36.63 1.04
N GLY A 87 19.03 35.50 1.19
CA GLY A 87 18.38 34.23 1.45
C GLY A 87 17.77 34.22 2.85
N ASP A 88 16.44 34.22 2.92
CA ASP A 88 15.70 33.93 4.15
C ASP A 88 15.83 32.43 4.46
N LEU A 89 16.96 32.07 5.08
CA LEU A 89 17.33 30.69 5.42
C LEU A 89 16.23 29.96 6.20
N LEU A 90 15.42 30.71 6.95
CA LEU A 90 14.33 30.19 7.76
C LEU A 90 13.18 29.68 6.87
N ALA A 91 12.81 30.44 5.84
CA ALA A 91 11.80 30.03 4.86
C ALA A 91 12.23 28.75 4.09
N TYR A 92 13.51 28.67 3.69
CA TYR A 92 14.04 27.47 3.01
C TYR A 92 14.07 26.25 3.93
N GLY A 93 14.48 26.44 5.18
CA GLY A 93 14.47 25.39 6.20
C GLY A 93 13.06 24.85 6.47
N MET A 94 12.05 25.73 6.55
CA MET A 94 10.66 25.30 6.72
C MET A 94 10.16 24.46 5.55
N LEU A 95 10.45 24.88 4.31
CA LEU A 95 9.94 24.19 3.11
C LEU A 95 10.64 22.85 2.89
N ALA A 96 11.94 22.78 3.15
CA ALA A 96 12.69 21.52 3.22
C ALA A 96 12.13 20.60 4.32
N GLY A 97 11.83 21.16 5.49
CA GLY A 97 11.21 20.45 6.61
C GLY A 97 9.84 19.85 6.24
N VAL A 98 8.95 20.63 5.64
CA VAL A 98 7.63 20.16 5.17
C VAL A 98 7.78 19.07 4.10
N THR A 99 8.74 19.22 3.19
CA THR A 99 9.04 18.21 2.17
C THR A 99 9.55 16.91 2.80
N ALA A 100 10.44 16.99 3.78
CA ALA A 100 10.97 15.83 4.49
C ALA A 100 9.86 15.13 5.30
N VAL A 101 9.09 15.90 6.08
CA VAL A 101 7.98 15.37 6.89
C VAL A 101 6.92 14.72 6.00
N SER A 102 6.47 15.38 4.93
CA SER A 102 5.49 14.81 4.00
C SER A 102 5.99 13.50 3.36
N THR A 103 7.28 13.43 3.03
CA THR A 103 7.88 12.22 2.47
C THR A 103 7.91 11.07 3.47
N ILE A 104 8.25 11.34 4.73
CA ILE A 104 8.33 10.34 5.80
C ILE A 104 6.94 9.89 6.26
N TRP A 105 6.00 10.81 6.45
CA TRP A 105 4.70 10.52 7.06
C TRP A 105 3.69 9.93 6.08
N LEU A 106 3.58 10.49 4.86
CA LEU A 106 2.58 10.03 3.90
C LEU A 106 2.90 8.63 3.33
N GLY A 107 4.16 8.21 3.41
CA GLY A 107 4.60 6.90 2.91
C GLY A 107 4.48 5.74 3.92
N ARG A 108 4.23 6.01 5.20
CA ARG A 108 4.29 4.98 6.25
C ARG A 108 2.95 4.27 6.46
N LEU A 109 3.03 2.95 6.54
CA LEU A 109 1.97 2.09 7.08
C LEU A 109 1.89 2.25 8.59
N THR A 110 0.68 2.22 9.13
CA THR A 110 0.50 2.07 10.58
C THR A 110 1.03 0.71 11.01
N PRO A 111 1.55 0.54 12.25
CA PRO A 111 2.05 -0.76 12.71
C PRO A 111 1.03 -1.89 12.57
N ARG A 112 -0.24 -1.60 12.88
CA ARG A 112 -1.37 -2.53 12.74
C ARG A 112 -1.60 -2.94 11.28
N GLU A 113 -1.68 -1.98 10.36
CA GLU A 113 -1.85 -2.27 8.94
C GLU A 113 -0.65 -3.03 8.37
N ARG A 114 0.57 -2.68 8.79
CA ARG A 114 1.79 -3.38 8.39
C ARG A 114 1.70 -4.87 8.78
N LYS A 115 1.35 -5.18 10.03
CA LYS A 115 1.20 -6.56 10.49
C LYS A 115 0.08 -7.30 9.71
N ARG A 116 -1.08 -6.67 9.50
CA ARG A 116 -2.18 -7.24 8.70
C ARG A 116 -1.73 -7.64 7.29
N ARG A 117 -0.95 -6.77 6.64
CA ARG A 117 -0.43 -7.06 5.30
C ARG A 117 0.68 -8.10 5.30
N GLN A 118 1.50 -8.18 6.35
CA GLN A 118 2.48 -9.27 6.51
C GLN A 118 1.79 -10.63 6.60
N ILE A 119 0.66 -10.71 7.30
CA ILE A 119 -0.15 -11.94 7.36
C ILE A 119 -0.76 -12.27 6.00
N LEU A 120 -1.29 -11.27 5.27
CA LEU A 120 -1.77 -11.50 3.90
C LEU A 120 -0.66 -12.01 2.99
N ALA A 121 0.52 -11.38 3.05
CA ALA A 121 1.69 -11.77 2.26
C ALA A 121 2.18 -13.17 2.62
N SER A 122 2.16 -13.57 3.89
CA SER A 122 2.62 -14.91 4.30
C SER A 122 1.69 -16.04 3.86
N VAL A 123 0.39 -15.77 3.72
CA VAL A 123 -0.60 -16.79 3.32
C VAL A 123 -0.82 -16.81 1.80
N VAL A 124 -0.99 -15.64 1.18
CA VAL A 124 -1.37 -15.52 -0.24
C VAL A 124 -0.16 -15.21 -1.14
N GLY A 125 0.96 -14.77 -0.56
CA GLY A 125 2.13 -14.31 -1.30
C GLY A 125 2.06 -12.84 -1.74
N ILE A 126 0.96 -12.13 -1.43
CA ILE A 126 0.74 -10.72 -1.78
C ILE A 126 0.19 -9.99 -0.55
N GLY A 127 0.84 -8.89 -0.13
CA GLY A 127 0.40 -8.09 1.01
C GLY A 127 -0.80 -7.16 0.75
N ALA A 128 -1.31 -7.11 -0.48
CA ALA A 128 -2.43 -6.25 -0.87
C ALA A 128 -3.78 -6.79 -0.33
N PRO A 129 -4.59 -5.96 0.33
CA PRO A 129 -5.99 -6.27 0.63
C PRO A 129 -6.80 -6.62 -0.64
N PRO A 130 -7.79 -7.54 -0.57
CA PRO A 130 -8.58 -7.97 -1.71
C PRO A 130 -9.32 -6.84 -2.43
N ARG A 131 -9.73 -5.80 -1.70
CA ARG A 131 -10.39 -4.61 -2.24
C ARG A 131 -9.53 -3.80 -3.22
N TRP A 132 -8.22 -4.04 -3.25
CA TRP A 132 -7.31 -3.37 -4.18
C TRP A 132 -7.03 -4.22 -5.41
N LEU A 133 -7.22 -5.53 -5.31
CA LEU A 133 -6.87 -6.46 -6.36
C LEU A 133 -7.96 -6.51 -7.44
N PRO A 134 -7.57 -6.76 -8.71
CA PRO A 134 -8.52 -7.08 -9.77
C PRO A 134 -9.41 -8.28 -9.39
N ALA A 135 -10.67 -8.24 -9.81
CA ALA A 135 -11.65 -9.28 -9.49
C ALA A 135 -11.19 -10.69 -9.91
N GLY A 136 -10.43 -10.82 -11.01
CA GLY A 136 -9.87 -12.09 -11.45
C GLY A 136 -8.94 -12.74 -10.42
N ILE A 137 -8.00 -11.96 -9.85
CA ILE A 137 -7.08 -12.46 -8.81
C ILE A 137 -7.87 -12.87 -7.55
N VAL A 138 -8.85 -12.07 -7.16
CA VAL A 138 -9.70 -12.37 -5.99
C VAL A 138 -10.49 -13.66 -6.23
N TYR A 139 -11.09 -13.81 -7.41
CA TYR A 139 -11.87 -14.99 -7.80
C TYR A 139 -11.01 -16.26 -7.82
N GLU A 140 -9.77 -16.19 -8.33
CA GLU A 140 -8.85 -17.33 -8.34
C GLU A 140 -8.31 -17.70 -6.95
N THR A 141 -8.15 -16.73 -6.06
CA THR A 141 -7.54 -16.93 -4.74
C THR A 141 -8.53 -17.51 -3.73
N LYS A 142 -9.80 -17.08 -3.80
CA LYS A 142 -10.88 -17.57 -2.92
C LYS A 142 -10.95 -19.11 -2.78
N PRO A 143 -11.12 -19.89 -3.88
CA PRO A 143 -11.25 -21.34 -3.77
C PRO A 143 -9.98 -22.01 -3.27
N LYS A 144 -8.80 -21.41 -3.49
CA LYS A 144 -7.53 -21.93 -2.97
C LYS A 144 -7.48 -21.80 -1.44
N LEU A 145 -7.92 -20.67 -0.89
CA LEU A 145 -8.01 -20.46 0.55
C LEU A 145 -9.05 -21.39 1.19
N GLU A 146 -10.22 -21.56 0.57
CA GLU A 146 -11.25 -22.49 1.06
C GLU A 146 -10.76 -23.94 1.03
N LYS A 147 -10.08 -24.34 -0.04
CA LYS A 147 -9.47 -25.66 -0.14
C LYS A 147 -8.40 -25.86 0.93
N ALA A 148 -7.52 -24.88 1.15
CA ALA A 148 -6.51 -24.94 2.19
C ALA A 148 -7.13 -25.06 3.60
N TRP A 149 -8.24 -24.38 3.85
CA TRP A 149 -8.99 -24.52 5.10
C TRP A 149 -9.51 -25.95 5.26
N LYS A 150 -10.23 -26.48 4.26
CA LYS A 150 -10.81 -27.84 4.28
C LYS A 150 -9.76 -28.95 4.39
N GLN A 151 -8.56 -28.71 3.87
CA GLN A 151 -7.43 -29.65 3.98
C GLN A 151 -6.75 -29.62 5.35
N SER A 152 -7.02 -28.61 6.18
CA SER A 152 -6.52 -28.59 7.56
C SER A 152 -7.33 -29.58 8.41
N ARG A 153 -6.66 -30.28 9.34
CA ARG A 153 -7.32 -31.21 10.29
C ARG A 153 -8.48 -30.55 11.04
N TYR A 154 -8.37 -29.25 11.32
CA TYR A 154 -9.42 -28.50 11.99
C TYR A 154 -10.62 -28.21 11.06
N GLY A 155 -10.35 -27.86 9.80
CA GLY A 155 -11.39 -27.60 8.81
C GLY A 155 -12.15 -28.85 8.37
N GLU A 156 -11.58 -30.05 8.55
CA GLU A 156 -12.29 -31.32 8.32
C GLU A 156 -13.47 -31.51 9.30
N TYR A 157 -13.31 -31.12 10.56
CA TYR A 157 -14.39 -31.14 11.56
C TYR A 157 -15.31 -29.91 11.49
N HIS A 158 -14.83 -28.84 10.86
CA HIS A 158 -15.52 -27.55 10.76
C HIS A 158 -15.59 -27.09 9.30
N GLU A 159 -16.47 -27.75 8.54
CA GLU A 159 -16.65 -27.45 7.10
C GLU A 159 -16.99 -25.98 6.86
N ASP A 160 -17.87 -25.40 7.68
CA ASP A 160 -18.15 -23.97 7.67
C ASP A 160 -17.25 -23.22 8.65
N TRP A 161 -16.23 -22.58 8.10
CA TRP A 161 -15.32 -21.73 8.86
C TRP A 161 -16.02 -20.52 9.50
N ARG A 162 -17.20 -20.11 9.02
CA ARG A 162 -17.94 -18.95 9.57
C ARG A 162 -18.58 -19.23 10.92
N SER A 163 -18.94 -20.47 11.19
CA SER A 163 -19.58 -20.87 12.45
C SER A 163 -18.57 -21.17 13.57
N VAL A 164 -17.27 -21.15 13.25
CA VAL A 164 -16.22 -21.50 14.19
C VAL A 164 -16.01 -20.39 15.22
N SER A 165 -15.86 -20.78 16.49
CA SER A 165 -15.39 -19.85 17.53
C SER A 165 -13.92 -19.51 17.27
N VAL A 166 -13.63 -18.24 16.96
CA VAL A 166 -12.27 -17.77 16.65
C VAL A 166 -11.25 -18.19 17.73
N ARG A 167 -11.65 -18.18 19.01
CA ARG A 167 -10.77 -18.54 20.13
C ARG A 167 -10.42 -20.03 20.17
N SER A 168 -11.23 -20.92 19.60
CA SER A 168 -10.89 -22.35 19.53
C SER A 168 -10.03 -22.72 18.32
N VAL A 169 -9.74 -21.77 17.43
CA VAL A 169 -8.91 -22.01 16.24
C VAL A 169 -7.43 -22.10 16.64
N PRO A 170 -6.69 -23.12 16.18
CA PRO A 170 -5.25 -23.24 16.39
C PRO A 170 -4.47 -22.03 15.86
N ASN A 171 -3.42 -21.59 16.55
CA ASN A 171 -2.62 -20.40 16.19
C ASN A 171 -2.14 -20.42 14.73
N GLY A 172 -1.69 -21.59 14.25
CA GLY A 172 -1.21 -21.73 12.87
C GLY A 172 -2.27 -21.51 11.78
N LEU A 173 -3.56 -21.60 12.12
CA LEU A 173 -4.68 -21.43 11.17
C LEU A 173 -5.33 -20.05 11.24
N LEU A 174 -5.04 -19.24 12.27
CA LEU A 174 -5.58 -17.88 12.38
C LEU A 174 -5.21 -16.99 11.17
N PRO A 175 -3.96 -16.98 10.66
CA PRO A 175 -3.59 -16.29 9.42
C PRO A 175 -4.48 -16.67 8.22
N LEU A 176 -4.72 -17.97 8.05
CA LEU A 176 -5.52 -18.49 6.95
C LEU A 176 -6.97 -18.06 7.08
N LEU A 177 -7.55 -18.18 8.28
CA LEU A 177 -8.91 -17.76 8.58
C LEU A 177 -9.12 -16.26 8.37
N PHE A 178 -8.15 -15.45 8.79
CA PHE A 178 -8.14 -14.00 8.57
C PHE A 178 -8.17 -13.66 7.07
N CYS A 179 -7.30 -14.29 6.28
CA CYS A 179 -7.27 -14.10 4.84
C CYS A 179 -8.59 -14.53 4.19
N LEU A 180 -9.11 -15.70 4.57
CA LEU A 180 -10.38 -16.23 4.06
C LEU A 180 -11.54 -15.25 4.31
N ALA A 181 -11.65 -14.74 5.54
CA ALA A 181 -12.67 -13.75 5.91
C ALA A 181 -12.55 -12.45 5.10
N LEU A 182 -11.33 -11.93 4.92
CA LEU A 182 -11.08 -10.74 4.11
C LEU A 182 -11.45 -10.94 2.63
N TYR A 183 -11.06 -12.07 2.03
CA TYR A 183 -11.37 -12.37 0.63
C TYR A 183 -12.87 -12.56 0.42
N GLN A 184 -13.59 -13.11 1.40
CA GLN A 184 -15.04 -13.26 1.35
C GLN A 184 -15.83 -11.97 1.63
N GLY A 185 -15.15 -10.89 2.05
CA GLY A 185 -15.80 -9.61 2.36
C GLY A 185 -16.40 -9.55 3.76
N GLU A 186 -16.15 -10.55 4.61
CA GLU A 186 -16.67 -10.68 5.98
C GLU A 186 -15.85 -9.82 6.95
N ARG A 187 -15.89 -8.49 6.80
CA ARG A 187 -15.00 -7.56 7.53
C ARG A 187 -15.13 -7.67 9.04
N GLN A 188 -16.36 -7.77 9.56
CA GLN A 188 -16.59 -7.88 11.00
C GLN A 188 -15.97 -9.16 11.58
N PHE A 189 -16.07 -10.27 10.85
CA PHE A 189 -15.46 -11.52 11.27
C PHE A 189 -13.93 -11.45 11.16
N ALA A 190 -13.40 -10.87 10.09
CA ALA A 190 -11.96 -10.65 9.93
C ALA A 190 -11.37 -9.78 11.06
N ASP A 191 -12.08 -8.75 11.52
CA ASP A 191 -11.65 -7.91 12.63
C ASP A 191 -11.65 -8.69 13.96
N LYS A 192 -12.64 -9.56 14.22
CA LYS A 192 -12.63 -10.47 15.38
C LYS A 192 -11.46 -11.46 15.34
N VAL A 193 -11.17 -12.03 14.16
CA VAL A 193 -10.00 -12.91 13.98
C VAL A 193 -8.71 -12.14 14.23
N TRP A 194 -8.64 -10.89 13.77
CA TRP A 194 -7.49 -10.02 14.00
C TRP A 194 -7.27 -9.71 15.48
N GLU A 195 -8.33 -9.42 16.25
CA GLU A 195 -8.22 -9.18 17.70
C GLU A 195 -7.60 -10.37 18.42
N VAL A 196 -8.02 -11.60 18.10
CA VAL A 196 -7.43 -12.81 18.69
C VAL A 196 -5.97 -13.04 18.25
N ILE A 197 -5.62 -12.71 17.00
CA ILE A 197 -4.22 -12.74 16.56
C ILE A 197 -3.38 -11.73 17.36
N GLU A 198 -3.90 -10.53 17.59
CA GLU A 198 -3.22 -9.45 18.30
C GLU A 198 -3.03 -9.82 19.78
N GLU A 199 -4.06 -10.32 20.46
CA GLU A 199 -3.99 -10.86 21.84
C GLU A 199 -2.89 -11.92 21.97
N ARG A 200 -2.86 -12.91 21.06
CA ARG A 200 -1.90 -14.03 21.12
C ARG A 200 -0.47 -13.69 20.71
N MET A 201 -0.26 -12.53 20.09
CA MET A 201 1.07 -12.03 19.77
C MET A 201 1.71 -11.26 20.94
N GLU A 202 0.91 -10.85 21.92
CA GLU A 202 1.36 -10.13 23.11
C GLU A 202 1.68 -11.06 24.28
N GLU A 203 1.17 -12.29 24.26
CA GLU A 203 1.51 -13.40 25.18
C GLU A 203 2.88 -14.02 24.88
#